data_AF-A0AAV8XXW4-F1
#
_entry.id   AF-A0AAV8XXW4-F1
#
_cell.length_a   1.000
_cell.length_b   1.000
_cell.length_c   1.000
_cell.angle_alpha   90.00
_cell.angle_beta   90.00
_cell.angle_gamma   90.00
#
_symmetry.space_group_name_H-M   'P 1'
#
loop_
_entity.id
_entity.type
_entity.pdbx_description
1 polymer ?
#
loop_
_entity_poly.entity_id
_entity_poly.type
_entity_poly.pdbx_seq_one_letter_code
_entity_poly.pdbx_strand_id
1 'polypeptide(L)'
;MCISTEFLAEAVYLSVDPYMRAYSSKLKPGDTFLGSQVAKIIESKNPKFPVGQHIVGYFGWRTHTISDGGTTTFGNAPMIVPNIGTLPLSLALGVLGMTGNTAYFGFLEICTPRVGETVVISTAAGAVGSHVGQIAKIKGCKVIGVTGSDEKGKWLVNELGFDHFINYKTDDLDKALSECAPEGVDCYFDNVGGDISSIIMRHMNNFGRISVCGAASTYNEKEAKASTIQRSMISFNLKMEGFLVQRWNDRWNEGIQQNLKWIKQGKLKYRETVTEGFENMFEAFTDMLQGGNVGKVIVKV
;
A
#
# COMPACT_ATOMS: atom_id res chain seq x y z
N MET A 1 -20.81 -38.79 -7.61
CA MET A 1 -19.53 -38.67 -6.89
C MET A 1 -19.18 -37.19 -6.81
N CYS A 2 -19.17 -36.58 -5.63
CA CYS A 2 -18.55 -35.26 -5.45
C CYS A 2 -17.04 -35.45 -5.57
N ILE A 3 -16.46 -35.03 -6.70
CA ILE A 3 -15.01 -34.92 -6.81
C ILE A 3 -14.64 -33.71 -5.95
N SER A 4 -13.95 -33.93 -4.82
CA SER A 4 -13.39 -32.84 -4.01
C SER A 4 -12.48 -32.01 -4.93
N THR A 5 -12.77 -30.72 -5.08
CA THR A 5 -12.00 -29.76 -5.87
C THR A 5 -11.10 -28.92 -4.98
N GLU A 6 -10.63 -29.49 -3.87
CA GLU A 6 -9.85 -28.79 -2.87
C GLU A 6 -8.35 -28.93 -3.14
N PHE A 7 -7.59 -27.97 -2.62
CA PHE A 7 -6.14 -28.02 -2.52
C PHE A 7 -5.69 -27.65 -1.11
N LEU A 8 -4.53 -28.18 -0.71
CA LEU A 8 -3.80 -27.79 0.50
C LEU A 8 -2.65 -26.87 0.09
N ALA A 9 -2.61 -25.69 0.70
CA ALA A 9 -1.54 -24.72 0.50
C ALA A 9 -0.82 -24.41 1.81
N GLU A 10 0.50 -24.33 1.72
CA GLU A 10 1.43 -23.97 2.80
C GLU A 10 1.90 -22.52 2.59
N ALA A 11 1.75 -21.68 3.61
CA ALA A 11 2.17 -20.28 3.58
C ALA A 11 3.69 -20.18 3.48
N VAL A 12 4.18 -19.32 2.58
CA VAL A 12 5.60 -19.01 2.39
C VAL A 12 5.91 -17.60 2.89
N TYR A 13 5.01 -16.66 2.58
CA TYR A 13 5.09 -15.28 3.03
C TYR A 13 3.71 -14.79 3.44
N LEU A 14 3.63 -14.00 4.52
CA LEU A 14 2.44 -13.26 4.90
C LEU A 14 2.68 -11.77 4.79
N SER A 15 1.63 -11.08 4.35
CA SER A 15 1.57 -9.63 4.29
C SER A 15 1.19 -9.07 5.66
N VAL A 16 1.82 -7.98 6.08
CA VAL A 16 1.36 -7.17 7.21
C VAL A 16 0.98 -5.78 6.68
N ASP A 17 -0.27 -5.37 6.92
CA ASP A 17 -0.86 -4.17 6.31
C ASP A 17 -1.63 -3.30 7.32
N PRO A 18 -1.58 -1.96 7.23
CA PRO A 18 -2.27 -1.08 8.17
C PRO A 18 -3.79 -1.28 8.23
N TYR A 19 -4.42 -1.68 7.12
CA TYR A 19 -5.86 -1.92 7.09
C TYR A 19 -6.26 -3.03 8.08
N MET A 20 -5.38 -3.99 8.38
CA MET A 20 -5.69 -5.08 9.32
C MET A 20 -6.14 -4.54 10.67
N ARG A 21 -5.57 -3.41 11.12
CA ARG A 21 -6.02 -2.72 12.35
C ARG A 21 -7.41 -2.11 12.21
N ALA A 22 -7.70 -1.46 11.09
CA ALA A 22 -9.01 -0.86 10.84
C ALA A 22 -10.13 -1.91 10.82
N TYR A 23 -9.84 -3.11 10.31
CA TYR A 23 -10.81 -4.20 10.20
C TYR A 23 -10.79 -5.18 11.38
N SER A 24 -9.77 -5.17 12.24
CA SER A 24 -9.68 -6.11 13.36
C SER A 24 -10.79 -5.93 14.40
N SER A 25 -11.40 -4.74 14.47
CA SER A 25 -12.57 -4.47 15.33
C SER A 25 -13.80 -5.32 14.99
N LYS A 26 -13.85 -5.90 13.79
CA LYS A 26 -14.93 -6.78 13.32
C LYS A 26 -14.69 -8.26 13.65
N LEU A 27 -13.49 -8.62 14.12
CA LEU A 27 -13.15 -9.99 14.48
C LEU A 27 -13.64 -10.32 15.89
N LYS A 28 -14.02 -11.57 16.10
CA LYS A 28 -14.35 -12.13 17.42
C LYS A 28 -13.19 -13.00 17.93
N PRO A 29 -13.05 -13.16 19.25
CA PRO A 29 -12.13 -14.16 19.80
C PRO A 29 -12.37 -15.54 19.18
N GLY A 30 -11.30 -16.18 18.69
CA GLY A 30 -11.35 -17.46 17.98
C GLY A 30 -11.36 -17.34 16.45
N ASP A 31 -11.65 -16.17 15.89
CA ASP A 31 -11.53 -15.95 14.45
C ASP A 31 -10.05 -15.96 14.02
N THR A 32 -9.79 -16.45 12.80
CA THR A 32 -8.46 -16.29 12.19
C THR A 32 -8.23 -14.82 11.87
N PHE A 33 -7.07 -14.30 12.27
CA PHE A 33 -6.71 -12.92 12.00
C PHE A 33 -6.55 -12.66 10.49
N LEU A 34 -6.82 -11.43 10.06
CA LEU A 34 -6.89 -11.04 8.65
C LEU A 34 -5.49 -11.03 8.00
N GLY A 35 -5.40 -11.41 6.74
CA GLY A 35 -4.14 -11.30 6.00
C GLY A 35 -4.17 -11.97 4.64
N SER A 36 -3.24 -11.53 3.78
CA SER A 36 -2.93 -12.19 2.52
C SER A 36 -1.58 -12.90 2.64
N GLN A 37 -1.42 -13.98 1.88
CA GLN A 37 -0.21 -14.77 1.85
C GLN A 37 0.15 -15.18 0.43
N VAL A 38 1.46 -15.31 0.18
CA VAL A 38 1.95 -16.21 -0.87
C VAL A 38 2.00 -17.59 -0.25
N ALA A 39 1.36 -18.55 -0.89
CA ALA A 39 1.36 -19.94 -0.44
C ALA A 39 1.70 -20.89 -1.59
N LYS A 40 2.41 -21.97 -1.28
CA LYS A 40 2.72 -23.06 -2.20
C LYS A 40 1.65 -24.14 -2.09
N ILE A 41 1.12 -24.59 -3.22
CA ILE A 41 0.20 -25.72 -3.24
C ILE A 41 1.01 -27.00 -3.06
N ILE A 42 0.75 -27.73 -1.97
CA ILE A 42 1.47 -28.97 -1.62
C ILE A 42 0.67 -30.23 -1.93
N GLU A 43 -0.66 -30.14 -1.93
CA GLU A 43 -1.57 -31.19 -2.43
C GLU A 43 -2.73 -30.56 -3.18
N SER A 44 -3.24 -31.21 -4.22
CA SER A 44 -4.39 -30.68 -4.97
C SER A 44 -5.19 -31.76 -5.69
N LYS A 45 -6.51 -31.64 -5.57
CA LYS A 45 -7.51 -32.31 -6.41
C LYS A 45 -8.18 -31.32 -7.38
N ASN A 46 -7.68 -30.08 -7.45
CA ASN A 46 -8.21 -29.02 -8.29
C ASN A 46 -7.26 -28.74 -9.48
N PRO A 47 -7.65 -29.03 -10.73
CA PRO A 47 -6.78 -28.83 -11.89
C PRO A 47 -6.42 -27.36 -12.16
N LYS A 48 -7.17 -26.39 -11.61
CA LYS A 48 -6.83 -24.96 -11.70
C LYS A 48 -5.70 -24.56 -10.76
N PHE A 49 -5.42 -25.37 -9.73
CA PHE A 49 -4.44 -25.12 -8.69
C PHE A 49 -3.50 -26.33 -8.58
N PRO A 50 -2.61 -26.55 -9.56
CA PRO A 50 -1.75 -27.74 -9.55
C PRO A 50 -0.66 -27.65 -8.47
N VAL A 51 -0.24 -28.82 -7.98
CA VAL A 51 0.83 -28.96 -6.98
C VAL A 51 2.12 -28.30 -7.46
N GLY A 52 2.81 -27.62 -6.54
CA GLY A 52 4.07 -26.91 -6.78
C GLY A 52 3.90 -25.45 -7.21
N GLN A 53 2.72 -25.02 -7.63
CA GLN A 53 2.46 -23.62 -7.95
C GLN A 53 2.34 -22.75 -6.68
N HIS A 54 2.65 -21.47 -6.84
CA HIS A 54 2.44 -20.45 -5.81
C HIS A 54 1.18 -19.65 -6.12
N ILE A 55 0.43 -19.33 -5.07
CA ILE A 55 -0.79 -18.52 -5.12
C ILE A 55 -0.69 -17.33 -4.18
N VAL A 56 -1.36 -16.23 -4.53
CA VAL A 56 -1.76 -15.19 -3.57
C VAL A 56 -3.20 -15.47 -3.15
N GLY A 57 -3.45 -15.52 -1.85
CA GLY A 57 -4.81 -15.65 -1.32
C GLY A 57 -4.97 -14.98 0.03
N TYR A 58 -6.19 -14.57 0.35
CA TYR A 58 -6.53 -13.96 1.64
C TYR A 58 -6.95 -15.03 2.66
N PHE A 59 -6.00 -15.86 3.06
CA PHE A 59 -6.25 -17.00 3.94
C PHE A 59 -6.14 -16.66 5.43
N GLY A 60 -5.74 -15.42 5.77
CA GLY A 60 -5.53 -15.01 7.14
C GLY A 60 -4.21 -15.51 7.73
N TRP A 61 -4.00 -15.24 9.01
CA TRP A 61 -2.78 -15.66 9.72
C TRP A 61 -2.87 -17.14 10.08
N ARG A 62 -2.27 -17.98 9.23
CA ARG A 62 -2.13 -19.43 9.40
C ARG A 62 -1.01 -19.95 8.51
N THR A 63 -0.47 -21.13 8.82
CA THR A 63 0.59 -21.75 8.02
C THR A 63 0.04 -22.69 6.95
N HIS A 64 -1.13 -23.30 7.15
CA HIS A 64 -1.72 -24.27 6.23
C HIS A 64 -3.20 -23.96 5.98
N THR A 65 -3.63 -24.10 4.73
CA THR A 65 -5.02 -23.84 4.32
C THR A 65 -5.51 -24.88 3.33
N ILE A 66 -6.68 -25.47 3.63
CA ILE A 66 -7.48 -26.22 2.65
C ILE A 66 -8.47 -25.23 2.02
N SER A 67 -8.53 -25.19 0.69
CA SER A 67 -9.44 -24.33 -0.06
C SER A 67 -9.93 -25.03 -1.32
N ASP A 68 -11.18 -24.76 -1.70
CA ASP A 68 -11.78 -25.17 -2.98
C ASP A 68 -11.42 -24.24 -4.15
N GLY A 69 -10.63 -23.18 -3.90
CA GLY A 69 -10.32 -22.12 -4.86
C GLY A 69 -11.43 -21.09 -5.04
N GLY A 70 -12.47 -21.14 -4.19
CA GLY A 70 -13.55 -20.16 -4.13
C GLY A 70 -13.14 -18.87 -3.44
N THR A 71 -14.13 -18.02 -3.21
CA THR A 71 -13.94 -16.68 -2.65
C THR A 71 -13.44 -16.75 -1.20
N THR A 72 -12.36 -16.02 -0.91
CA THR A 72 -11.80 -15.89 0.45
C THR A 72 -12.51 -14.78 1.26
N THR A 73 -12.13 -14.60 2.52
CA THR A 73 -12.72 -13.64 3.48
C THR A 73 -12.85 -12.20 2.96
N PHE A 74 -12.05 -11.81 1.95
CA PHE A 74 -12.08 -10.47 1.32
C PHE A 74 -12.74 -10.41 -0.06
N GLY A 75 -13.53 -11.41 -0.43
CA GLY A 75 -14.31 -11.35 -1.67
C GLY A 75 -13.53 -11.70 -2.94
N ASN A 76 -12.27 -12.13 -2.84
CA ASN A 76 -11.44 -12.52 -3.97
C ASN A 76 -11.09 -14.01 -3.93
N ALA A 77 -11.11 -14.67 -5.10
CA ALA A 77 -10.56 -16.02 -5.24
C ALA A 77 -9.02 -15.97 -5.18
N PRO A 78 -8.35 -17.05 -4.73
CA PRO A 78 -6.90 -17.17 -4.84
C PRO A 78 -6.45 -17.10 -6.30
N MET A 79 -5.32 -16.44 -6.53
CA MET A 79 -4.74 -16.29 -7.87
C MET A 79 -3.36 -16.90 -7.92
N ILE A 80 -3.04 -17.60 -9.01
CA ILE A 80 -1.68 -18.07 -9.27
C ILE A 80 -0.76 -16.86 -9.40
N VAL A 81 0.38 -16.90 -8.70
CA VAL A 81 1.41 -15.86 -8.82
C VAL A 81 1.91 -15.86 -10.28
N PRO A 82 1.84 -14.73 -11.00
CA PRO A 82 2.32 -14.68 -12.37
C PRO A 82 3.83 -14.89 -12.44
N ASN A 83 4.35 -15.23 -13.63
CA ASN A 83 5.79 -15.36 -13.81
C ASN A 83 6.47 -13.99 -13.67
N ILE A 84 7.12 -13.78 -12.52
CA ILE A 84 7.88 -12.57 -12.18
C ILE A 84 9.40 -12.72 -12.39
N GLY A 85 9.84 -13.80 -13.05
CA GLY A 85 11.26 -14.09 -13.29
C GLY A 85 11.99 -14.50 -12.03
N THR A 86 13.19 -13.94 -11.80
CA THR A 86 14.03 -14.20 -10.62
C THR A 86 13.70 -13.31 -9.43
N LEU A 87 12.62 -12.52 -9.51
CA LEU A 87 12.21 -11.65 -8.42
C LEU A 87 11.65 -12.45 -7.24
N PRO A 88 11.82 -11.97 -5.99
CA PRO A 88 11.24 -12.61 -4.81
C PRO A 88 9.73 -12.77 -4.93
N LEU A 89 9.22 -13.94 -4.54
CA LEU A 89 7.77 -14.22 -4.55
C LEU A 89 6.98 -13.29 -3.61
N SER A 90 7.61 -12.83 -2.51
CA SER A 90 7.06 -11.85 -1.57
C SER A 90 6.53 -10.58 -2.25
N LEU A 91 7.10 -10.18 -3.39
CA LEU A 91 6.65 -9.02 -4.15
C LEU A 91 5.19 -9.12 -4.62
N ALA A 92 4.63 -10.33 -4.73
CA ALA A 92 3.22 -10.54 -5.04
C ALA A 92 2.27 -10.07 -3.91
N LEU A 93 2.79 -9.81 -2.70
CA LEU A 93 2.08 -9.16 -1.59
C LEU A 93 2.35 -7.64 -1.51
N GLY A 94 3.33 -7.18 -2.29
CA GLY A 94 3.83 -5.82 -2.30
C GLY A 94 3.58 -5.12 -3.64
N VAL A 95 4.68 -4.64 -4.22
CA VAL A 95 4.74 -3.85 -5.46
C VAL A 95 4.16 -4.56 -6.70
N LEU A 96 4.12 -5.90 -6.70
CA LEU A 96 3.50 -6.72 -7.75
C LEU A 96 2.16 -7.34 -7.29
N GLY A 97 1.51 -6.71 -6.32
CA GLY A 97 0.23 -7.13 -5.77
C GLY A 97 -0.66 -5.96 -5.37
N MET A 98 -1.44 -6.15 -4.30
CA MET A 98 -2.46 -5.21 -3.85
C MET A 98 -1.91 -3.81 -3.56
N THR A 99 -0.78 -3.69 -2.85
CA THR A 99 -0.19 -2.37 -2.53
C THR A 99 0.38 -1.70 -3.78
N GLY A 100 0.93 -2.48 -4.72
CA GLY A 100 1.35 -2.03 -6.04
C GLY A 100 0.20 -1.43 -6.86
N ASN A 101 -0.92 -2.13 -6.96
CA ASN A 101 -2.10 -1.67 -7.67
C ASN A 101 -2.77 -0.48 -6.98
N THR A 102 -2.76 -0.43 -5.65
CA THR A 102 -3.23 0.71 -4.87
C THR A 102 -2.46 1.98 -5.23
N ALA A 103 -1.13 1.89 -5.32
CA ALA A 103 -0.29 3.01 -5.74
C ALA A 103 -0.55 3.38 -7.21
N TYR A 104 -0.56 2.39 -8.11
CA TYR A 104 -0.71 2.59 -9.55
C TYR A 104 -2.04 3.25 -9.91
N PHE A 105 -3.16 2.62 -9.58
CA PHE A 105 -4.48 3.13 -9.95
C PHE A 105 -4.88 4.34 -9.11
N GLY A 106 -4.67 4.30 -7.79
CA GLY A 106 -5.01 5.41 -6.91
C GLY A 106 -4.34 6.70 -7.35
N PHE A 107 -3.09 6.65 -7.81
CA PHE A 107 -2.40 7.85 -8.27
C PHE A 107 -2.77 8.20 -9.72
N LEU A 108 -2.71 7.25 -10.66
CA LEU A 108 -2.86 7.58 -12.08
C LEU A 108 -4.30 7.89 -12.49
N GLU A 109 -5.29 7.22 -11.88
CA GLU A 109 -6.70 7.39 -12.24
C GLU A 109 -7.37 8.56 -11.51
N ILE A 110 -6.97 8.81 -10.25
CA ILE A 110 -7.60 9.85 -9.43
C ILE A 110 -6.81 11.16 -9.53
N CYS A 111 -5.50 11.10 -9.29
CA CYS A 111 -4.69 12.31 -9.33
C CYS A 111 -4.39 12.76 -10.76
N THR A 112 -4.43 11.88 -11.77
CA THR A 112 -4.17 12.22 -13.19
C THR A 112 -2.98 13.19 -13.37
N PRO A 113 -1.78 12.81 -12.87
CA PRO A 113 -0.64 13.71 -12.74
C PRO A 113 -0.12 14.19 -14.12
N ARG A 114 0.35 15.43 -14.16
CA ARG A 114 0.96 16.07 -15.33
C ARG A 114 2.43 16.36 -15.06
N VAL A 115 3.21 16.42 -16.14
CA VAL A 115 4.63 16.78 -16.08
C VAL A 115 4.79 18.16 -15.44
N GLY A 116 5.74 18.29 -14.52
CA GLY A 116 6.04 19.53 -13.81
C GLY A 116 5.17 19.78 -12.56
N GLU A 117 4.09 19.03 -12.36
CA GLU A 117 3.25 19.20 -11.17
C GLU A 117 3.94 18.76 -9.88
N THR A 118 3.53 19.36 -8.76
CA THR A 118 4.00 19.01 -7.43
C THR A 118 3.07 18.00 -6.75
N VAL A 119 3.65 16.92 -6.26
CA VAL A 119 2.96 15.81 -5.60
C VAL A 119 3.44 15.68 -4.16
N VAL A 120 2.52 15.77 -3.21
CA VAL A 120 2.77 15.46 -1.79
C VAL A 120 2.20 14.08 -1.47
N ILE A 121 2.92 13.30 -0.67
CA ILE A 121 2.54 11.94 -0.29
C ILE A 121 2.67 11.78 1.22
N SER A 122 1.60 11.42 1.92
CA SER A 122 1.68 11.05 3.34
C SER A 122 2.05 9.57 3.50
N THR A 123 2.63 9.20 4.65
CA THR A 123 3.30 7.90 4.88
C THR A 123 4.24 7.48 3.74
N ALA A 124 4.98 8.45 3.19
CA ALA A 124 5.73 8.27 1.94
C ALA A 124 6.75 7.13 1.97
N ALA A 125 7.26 6.75 3.15
CA ALA A 125 8.20 5.63 3.28
C ALA A 125 7.55 4.24 3.46
N GLY A 126 6.21 4.16 3.43
CA GLY A 126 5.48 2.89 3.46
C GLY A 126 5.38 2.22 2.07
N ALA A 127 4.77 1.03 2.03
CA ALA A 127 4.63 0.24 0.81
C ALA A 127 3.96 0.99 -0.35
N VAL A 128 2.84 1.67 -0.09
CA VAL A 128 2.08 2.42 -1.10
C VAL A 128 2.77 3.75 -1.41
N GLY A 129 3.06 4.54 -0.39
CA GLY A 129 3.62 5.90 -0.56
C GLY A 129 4.94 5.93 -1.33
N SER A 130 5.85 4.98 -1.04
CA SER A 130 7.17 4.94 -1.68
C SER A 130 7.08 4.57 -3.15
N HIS A 131 6.05 3.81 -3.51
CA HIS A 131 5.74 3.45 -4.87
C HIS A 131 5.07 4.61 -5.62
N VAL A 132 4.06 5.27 -5.03
CA VAL A 132 3.41 6.46 -5.61
C VAL A 132 4.44 7.52 -5.99
N GLY A 133 5.41 7.78 -5.12
CA GLY A 133 6.43 8.80 -5.40
C GLY A 133 7.31 8.44 -6.58
N GLN A 134 7.69 7.17 -6.72
CA GLN A 134 8.45 6.72 -7.90
C GLN A 134 7.61 6.80 -9.18
N ILE A 135 6.31 6.47 -9.13
CA ILE A 135 5.40 6.68 -10.27
C ILE A 135 5.34 8.17 -10.63
N ALA A 136 5.23 9.05 -9.64
CA ALA A 136 5.23 10.50 -9.85
C ALA A 136 6.55 10.98 -10.48
N LYS A 137 7.71 10.48 -10.04
CA LYS A 137 9.00 10.77 -10.69
C LYS A 137 9.04 10.28 -12.14
N ILE A 138 8.54 9.06 -12.41
CA ILE A 138 8.42 8.52 -13.78
C ILE A 138 7.51 9.41 -14.66
N LYS A 139 6.51 10.06 -14.06
CA LYS A 139 5.60 11.01 -14.74
C LYS A 139 6.15 12.44 -14.83
N GLY A 140 7.38 12.68 -14.39
CA GLY A 140 8.03 13.99 -14.49
C GLY A 140 7.51 15.00 -13.47
N CYS A 141 7.00 14.54 -12.32
CA CYS A 141 6.54 15.42 -11.24
C CYS A 141 7.68 15.77 -10.27
N LYS A 142 7.48 16.86 -9.53
CA LYS A 142 8.19 17.14 -8.28
C LYS A 142 7.49 16.40 -7.15
N VAL A 143 8.23 15.72 -6.28
CA VAL A 143 7.70 14.78 -5.28
C VAL A 143 8.23 15.10 -3.90
N ILE A 144 7.32 15.31 -2.96
CA ILE A 144 7.59 15.63 -1.56
C ILE A 144 6.98 14.53 -0.69
N GLY A 145 7.81 13.87 0.12
CA GLY A 145 7.38 12.78 0.99
C GLY A 145 7.24 13.21 2.45
N VAL A 146 6.08 12.99 3.06
CA VAL A 146 5.88 13.18 4.50
C VAL A 146 6.02 11.85 5.21
N THR A 147 6.95 11.77 6.16
CA THR A 147 7.30 10.53 6.89
C THR A 147 7.67 10.81 8.35
N GLY A 148 7.78 9.76 9.18
CA GLY A 148 7.91 9.89 10.63
C GLY A 148 9.33 9.75 11.19
N SER A 149 10.36 9.77 10.34
CA SER A 149 11.77 9.80 10.75
C SER A 149 12.69 10.25 9.62
N ASP A 150 13.84 10.84 9.98
CA ASP A 150 14.86 11.27 9.02
C ASP A 150 15.49 10.09 8.26
N GLU A 151 15.65 8.93 8.90
CA GLU A 151 16.16 7.73 8.23
C GLU A 151 15.27 7.35 7.04
N LYS A 152 13.95 7.34 7.27
CA LYS A 152 12.96 7.10 6.22
C LYS A 152 13.02 8.17 5.15
N GLY A 153 13.14 9.43 5.55
CA GLY A 153 13.25 10.57 4.64
C GLY A 153 14.47 10.50 3.73
N LYS A 154 15.64 10.20 4.29
CA LYS A 154 16.88 9.99 3.55
C LYS A 154 16.78 8.85 2.57
N TRP A 155 16.11 7.74 2.92
CA TRP A 155 15.84 6.67 1.97
C TRP A 155 14.99 7.15 0.78
N LEU A 156 13.94 7.93 1.01
CA LEU A 156 13.10 8.47 -0.07
C LEU A 156 13.88 9.33 -1.05
N VAL A 157 14.69 10.26 -0.55
CA VAL A 157 15.45 11.19 -1.40
C VAL A 157 16.64 10.49 -2.06
N ASN A 158 17.47 9.82 -1.28
CA ASN A 158 18.76 9.30 -1.77
C ASN A 158 18.58 8.06 -2.66
N GLU A 159 17.58 7.22 -2.39
CA GLU A 159 17.41 5.96 -3.12
C GLU A 159 16.26 5.99 -4.13
N LEU A 160 15.14 6.64 -3.80
CA LEU A 160 13.93 6.61 -4.63
C LEU A 160 13.75 7.86 -5.50
N GLY A 161 14.61 8.88 -5.33
CA GLY A 161 14.61 10.08 -6.15
C GLY A 161 13.49 11.07 -5.81
N PHE A 162 12.95 11.05 -4.60
CA PHE A 162 12.10 12.14 -4.11
C PHE A 162 12.91 13.45 -4.08
N ASP A 163 12.25 14.58 -4.35
CA ASP A 163 12.92 15.88 -4.36
C ASP A 163 13.13 16.41 -2.94
N HIS A 164 12.15 16.19 -2.06
CA HIS A 164 12.22 16.55 -0.64
C HIS A 164 11.53 15.51 0.24
N PHE A 165 11.90 15.49 1.53
CA PHE A 165 11.10 14.86 2.57
C PHE A 165 10.82 15.84 3.71
N ILE A 166 9.73 15.60 4.43
CA ILE A 166 9.36 16.31 5.66
C ILE A 166 9.16 15.26 6.75
N ASN A 167 9.87 15.42 7.87
CA ASN A 167 9.67 14.61 9.06
C ASN A 167 8.61 15.26 9.94
N TYR A 168 7.36 14.79 9.85
CA TYR A 168 6.22 15.41 10.54
C TYR A 168 6.32 15.38 12.08
N LYS A 169 7.27 14.61 12.65
CA LYS A 169 7.49 14.55 14.10
C LYS A 169 8.44 15.64 14.61
N THR A 170 9.31 16.17 13.75
CA THR A 170 10.36 17.12 14.14
C THR A 170 10.23 18.46 13.43
N ASP A 171 9.65 18.47 12.23
CA ASP A 171 9.50 19.65 11.41
C ASP A 171 8.13 20.30 11.62
N ASP A 172 8.08 21.63 11.51
CA ASP A 172 6.81 22.33 11.31
C ASP A 172 6.32 22.06 9.88
N LEU A 173 5.31 21.20 9.77
CA LEU A 173 4.78 20.76 8.48
C LEU A 173 4.30 21.93 7.60
N ASP A 174 3.69 22.97 8.18
CA ASP A 174 3.12 24.09 7.43
C ASP A 174 4.23 24.95 6.82
N LYS A 175 5.25 25.25 7.63
CA LYS A 175 6.44 25.97 7.18
C LYS A 175 7.22 25.16 6.14
N ALA A 176 7.47 23.88 6.42
CA ALA A 176 8.23 23.01 5.52
C ALA A 176 7.56 22.83 4.16
N LEU A 177 6.22 22.78 4.11
CA LEU A 177 5.47 22.75 2.84
C LEU A 177 5.63 24.04 2.05
N SER A 178 5.59 25.20 2.71
CA SER A 178 5.82 26.49 2.05
C SER A 178 7.21 26.58 1.39
N GLU A 179 8.22 26.01 2.06
CA GLU A 179 9.61 25.99 1.57
C GLU A 179 9.81 24.95 0.46
N CYS A 180 9.24 23.75 0.61
CA CYS A 180 9.41 22.66 -0.35
C CYS A 180 8.51 22.79 -1.59
N ALA A 181 7.35 23.43 -1.48
CA ALA A 181 6.35 23.61 -2.53
C ALA A 181 5.92 25.09 -2.67
N PRO A 182 6.85 26.02 -3.02
CA PRO A 182 6.53 27.45 -3.10
C PRO A 182 5.50 27.78 -4.19
N GLU A 183 5.35 26.91 -5.19
CA GLU A 183 4.37 27.02 -6.27
C GLU A 183 3.06 26.25 -5.98
N GLY A 184 2.91 25.73 -4.74
CA GLY A 184 1.77 24.95 -4.29
C GLY A 184 1.81 23.47 -4.68
N VAL A 185 0.75 22.75 -4.30
CA VAL A 185 0.62 21.29 -4.45
C VAL A 185 -0.54 20.94 -5.40
N ASP A 186 -0.26 20.22 -6.47
CA ASP A 186 -1.28 19.84 -7.45
C ASP A 186 -1.94 18.50 -7.13
N CYS A 187 -1.16 17.57 -6.58
CA CYS A 187 -1.62 16.23 -6.22
C CYS A 187 -1.29 15.92 -4.76
N TYR A 188 -2.25 15.40 -4.02
CA TYR A 188 -2.03 14.82 -2.71
C TYR A 188 -2.46 13.35 -2.70
N PHE A 189 -1.52 12.45 -2.40
CA PHE A 189 -1.85 11.05 -2.13
C PHE A 189 -1.93 10.84 -0.61
N ASP A 190 -3.16 10.69 -0.12
CA ASP A 190 -3.47 10.66 1.31
C ASP A 190 -3.61 9.23 1.85
N ASN A 191 -2.67 8.85 2.72
CA ASN A 191 -2.68 7.61 3.48
C ASN A 191 -3.02 7.80 4.98
N VAL A 192 -3.18 9.03 5.46
CA VAL A 192 -3.24 9.35 6.91
C VAL A 192 -4.55 9.98 7.34
N GLY A 193 -5.12 10.92 6.59
CA GLY A 193 -6.23 11.75 7.06
C GLY A 193 -5.80 12.77 8.13
N GLY A 194 -6.76 13.23 8.94
CA GLY A 194 -6.53 14.09 10.11
C GLY A 194 -5.83 15.42 9.81
N ASP A 195 -5.11 15.93 10.83
CA ASP A 195 -4.51 17.27 10.79
C ASP A 195 -3.40 17.40 9.75
N ILE A 196 -2.62 16.34 9.51
CA ILE A 196 -1.61 16.32 8.43
C ILE A 196 -2.27 16.61 7.09
N SER A 197 -3.41 15.97 6.81
CA SER A 197 -4.15 16.18 5.56
C SER A 197 -4.73 17.58 5.49
N SER A 198 -5.32 18.07 6.58
CA SER A 198 -5.85 19.43 6.66
C SER A 198 -4.77 20.49 6.38
N ILE A 199 -3.57 20.32 6.96
CA ILE A 199 -2.43 21.21 6.72
C ILE A 199 -2.01 21.16 5.25
N ILE A 200 -1.77 19.97 4.68
CA ILE A 200 -1.37 19.82 3.27
C ILE A 200 -2.38 20.46 2.33
N MET A 201 -3.68 20.30 2.58
CA MET A 201 -4.74 20.87 1.75
C MET A 201 -4.74 22.40 1.71
N ARG A 202 -4.15 23.09 2.69
CA ARG A 202 -4.00 24.56 2.66
C ARG A 202 -2.92 25.04 1.68
N HIS A 203 -2.01 24.14 1.28
CA HIS A 203 -0.91 24.41 0.34
C HIS A 203 -1.25 23.94 -1.08
N MET A 204 -2.47 23.47 -1.33
CA MET A 204 -2.87 22.98 -2.64
C MET A 204 -3.18 24.10 -3.62
N ASN A 205 -2.89 23.84 -4.89
CA ASN A 205 -3.23 24.71 -6.00
C ASN A 205 -4.72 24.61 -6.36
N ASN A 206 -5.20 25.62 -7.09
CA ASN A 206 -6.51 25.59 -7.71
C ASN A 206 -6.67 24.32 -8.56
N PHE A 207 -7.81 23.64 -8.41
CA PHE A 207 -8.15 22.38 -9.08
C PHE A 207 -7.22 21.22 -8.72
N GLY A 208 -6.56 21.29 -7.56
CA GLY A 208 -5.76 20.19 -7.02
C GLY A 208 -6.59 18.92 -6.77
N ARG A 209 -5.94 17.76 -6.87
CA ARG A 209 -6.59 16.44 -6.76
C ARG A 209 -6.02 15.64 -5.60
N ILE A 210 -6.92 15.03 -4.84
CA ILE A 210 -6.61 14.26 -3.65
C ILE A 210 -7.12 12.84 -3.83
N SER A 211 -6.20 11.88 -3.79
CA SER A 211 -6.49 10.46 -3.75
C SER A 211 -6.48 9.98 -2.30
N VAL A 212 -7.65 9.63 -1.76
CA VAL A 212 -7.80 9.18 -0.36
C VAL A 212 -7.68 7.66 -0.31
N CYS A 213 -6.48 7.19 -0.01
CA CYS A 213 -6.12 5.77 0.07
C CYS A 213 -6.38 5.18 1.45
N GLY A 214 -6.22 5.97 2.51
CA GLY A 214 -6.39 5.49 3.88
C GLY A 214 -6.39 6.61 4.90
N ALA A 215 -6.73 6.26 6.14
CA ALA A 215 -6.79 7.18 7.26
C ALA A 215 -5.97 6.65 8.45
N ALA A 216 -4.69 6.31 8.22
CA ALA A 216 -3.87 5.62 9.21
C ALA A 216 -3.76 6.33 10.56
N SER A 217 -3.92 7.67 10.60
CA SER A 217 -3.88 8.42 11.87
C SER A 217 -5.11 8.18 12.76
N THR A 218 -6.21 7.65 12.22
CA THR A 218 -7.47 7.48 12.97
C THR A 218 -7.71 6.04 13.44
N TYR A 219 -6.95 5.07 12.95
CA TYR A 219 -7.20 3.63 13.23
C TYR A 219 -7.04 3.23 14.70
N ASN A 220 -6.36 4.04 15.51
CA ASN A 220 -6.18 3.82 16.95
C ASN A 220 -6.96 4.81 17.83
N GLU A 221 -7.65 5.78 17.23
CA GLU A 221 -8.45 6.76 17.97
C GLU A 221 -9.76 6.14 18.44
N LYS A 222 -10.17 6.47 19.67
CA LYS A 222 -11.46 6.03 20.23
C LYS A 222 -12.63 6.86 19.73
N GLU A 223 -12.38 8.11 19.38
CA GLU A 223 -13.37 9.08 18.94
C GLU A 223 -13.04 9.60 17.55
N ALA A 224 -14.07 9.80 16.73
CA ALA A 224 -13.90 10.37 15.40
C ALA A 224 -13.54 11.86 15.52
N LYS A 225 -12.27 12.18 15.26
CA LYS A 225 -11.83 13.56 15.05
C LYS A 225 -11.96 13.91 13.57
N ALA A 226 -12.56 15.06 13.28
CA ALA A 226 -12.70 15.57 11.92
C ALA A 226 -12.08 16.96 11.83
N SER A 227 -10.98 17.08 11.10
CA SER A 227 -10.37 18.37 10.79
C SER A 227 -11.23 19.09 9.74
N THR A 228 -11.40 20.41 9.87
CA THR A 228 -12.19 21.23 8.92
C THR A 228 -11.42 21.42 7.62
N ILE A 229 -11.83 20.72 6.56
CA ILE A 229 -11.20 20.78 5.23
C ILE A 229 -11.99 21.62 4.22
N GLN A 230 -13.24 21.96 4.52
CA GLN A 230 -14.20 22.58 3.61
C GLN A 230 -13.70 23.92 3.07
N ARG A 231 -12.99 24.70 3.90
CA ARG A 231 -12.42 25.98 3.48
C ARG A 231 -11.42 25.79 2.35
N SER A 232 -10.47 24.87 2.49
CA SER A 232 -9.50 24.56 1.43
C SER A 232 -10.18 24.00 0.19
N MET A 233 -11.15 23.09 0.36
CA MET A 233 -11.93 22.52 -0.75
C MET A 233 -12.60 23.60 -1.60
N ILE A 234 -13.29 24.56 -0.97
CA ILE A 234 -14.00 25.64 -1.65
C ILE A 234 -13.01 26.66 -2.23
N SER A 235 -12.01 27.09 -1.44
CA SER A 235 -11.07 28.12 -1.85
C SER A 235 -10.23 27.73 -3.06
N PHE A 236 -9.86 26.44 -3.17
CA PHE A 236 -9.01 25.95 -4.25
C PHE A 236 -9.74 25.03 -5.24
N ASN A 237 -11.07 24.94 -5.18
CA ASN A 237 -11.87 24.10 -6.09
C ASN A 237 -11.34 22.65 -6.17
N LEU A 238 -10.98 22.07 -5.02
CA LEU A 238 -10.28 20.79 -4.96
C LEU A 238 -11.22 19.63 -5.31
N LYS A 239 -10.65 18.56 -5.87
CA LYS A 239 -11.31 17.25 -5.98
C LYS A 239 -10.70 16.28 -4.98
N MET A 240 -11.55 15.67 -4.13
CA MET A 240 -11.14 14.64 -3.18
C MET A 240 -11.94 13.37 -3.45
N GLU A 241 -11.26 12.26 -3.74
CA GLU A 241 -11.89 10.99 -4.09
C GLU A 241 -11.25 9.85 -3.30
N GLY A 242 -12.07 9.14 -2.53
CA GLY A 242 -11.68 7.90 -1.86
C GLY A 242 -11.83 6.70 -2.76
N PHE A 243 -11.02 5.66 -2.50
CA PHE A 243 -11.08 4.44 -3.30
C PHE A 243 -10.76 3.18 -2.50
N LEU A 244 -11.28 2.07 -3.01
CA LEU A 244 -10.82 0.73 -2.69
C LEU A 244 -10.25 0.13 -3.97
N VAL A 245 -9.05 -0.44 -3.93
CA VAL A 245 -8.34 -0.94 -5.12
C VAL A 245 -9.15 -1.99 -5.89
N GLN A 246 -10.07 -2.69 -5.22
CA GLN A 246 -10.97 -3.68 -5.81
C GLN A 246 -11.86 -3.12 -6.93
N ARG A 247 -12.06 -1.80 -7.02
CA ARG A 247 -12.79 -1.20 -8.15
C ARG A 247 -12.09 -1.38 -9.51
N TRP A 248 -10.81 -1.77 -9.51
CA TRP A 248 -10.02 -2.09 -10.71
C TRP A 248 -9.66 -3.59 -10.79
N ASN A 249 -10.48 -4.47 -10.21
CA ASN A 249 -10.26 -5.92 -10.29
C ASN A 249 -10.26 -6.44 -11.74
N ASP A 250 -11.04 -5.85 -12.63
CA ASP A 250 -11.07 -6.15 -14.07
C ASP A 250 -9.76 -5.76 -14.78
N ARG A 251 -9.01 -4.80 -14.21
CA ARG A 251 -7.71 -4.32 -14.70
C ARG A 251 -6.55 -4.76 -13.80
N TRP A 252 -6.74 -5.72 -12.89
CA TRP A 252 -5.76 -6.08 -11.87
C TRP A 252 -4.34 -6.36 -12.41
N ASN A 253 -4.27 -7.06 -13.55
CA ASN A 253 -3.00 -7.42 -14.18
C ASN A 253 -2.31 -6.25 -14.90
N GLU A 254 -3.03 -5.18 -15.25
CA GLU A 254 -2.44 -3.99 -15.90
C GLU A 254 -1.39 -3.36 -14.99
N GLY A 255 -1.76 -3.07 -13.73
CA GLY A 255 -0.84 -2.49 -12.75
C GLY A 255 0.34 -3.42 -12.45
N ILE A 256 0.09 -4.72 -12.24
CA ILE A 256 1.17 -5.70 -12.02
C ILE A 256 2.17 -5.72 -13.18
N GLN A 257 1.69 -5.79 -14.42
CA GLN A 257 2.56 -5.83 -15.61
C GLN A 257 3.36 -4.54 -15.78
N GLN A 258 2.73 -3.39 -15.55
CA GLN A 258 3.38 -2.10 -15.67
C GLN A 258 4.43 -1.89 -14.58
N ASN A 259 4.15 -2.31 -13.35
CA ASN A 259 5.11 -2.28 -12.24
C ASN A 259 6.28 -3.23 -12.49
N LEU A 260 6.02 -4.46 -12.95
CA LEU A 260 7.06 -5.42 -13.33
C LEU A 260 7.96 -4.86 -14.42
N LYS A 261 7.39 -4.17 -15.41
CA LYS A 261 8.14 -3.49 -16.47
C LYS A 261 9.04 -2.40 -15.90
N TRP A 262 8.56 -1.55 -14.99
CA TRP A 262 9.39 -0.52 -14.37
C TRP A 262 10.51 -1.09 -13.49
N ILE A 263 10.25 -2.17 -12.76
CA ILE A 263 11.28 -2.89 -11.99
C ILE A 263 12.38 -3.40 -12.92
N LYS A 264 12.01 -4.10 -14.00
CA LYS A 264 12.97 -4.62 -15.00
C LYS A 264 13.76 -3.51 -15.71
N GLN A 265 13.20 -2.31 -15.82
CA GLN A 265 13.87 -1.13 -16.38
C GLN A 265 14.74 -0.38 -15.34
N GLY A 266 14.77 -0.81 -14.07
CA GLY A 266 15.47 -0.10 -13.00
C GLY A 266 14.81 1.23 -12.60
N LYS A 267 13.58 1.51 -13.07
CA LYS A 267 12.83 2.75 -12.79
C LYS A 267 12.02 2.67 -11.50
N LEU A 268 11.77 1.48 -11.01
CA LEU A 268 11.02 1.23 -9.79
C LEU A 268 11.82 0.31 -8.89
N LYS A 269 12.20 0.81 -7.72
CA LYS A 269 12.85 0.08 -6.63
C LYS A 269 11.79 -0.33 -5.61
N TYR A 270 12.05 -1.43 -4.90
CA TYR A 270 11.24 -1.91 -3.78
C TYR A 270 12.13 -2.15 -2.57
N ARG A 271 11.52 -2.08 -1.39
CA ARG A 271 12.16 -2.47 -0.12
C ARG A 271 11.13 -3.21 0.72
N GLU A 272 11.57 -4.32 1.30
CA GLU A 272 10.78 -5.12 2.24
C GLU A 272 11.47 -5.08 3.60
N THR A 273 10.69 -4.89 4.66
CA THR A 273 11.10 -5.19 6.04
C THR A 273 10.61 -6.61 6.32
N VAL A 274 11.53 -7.55 6.40
CA VAL A 274 11.23 -8.98 6.52
C VAL A 274 11.46 -9.43 7.95
N THR A 275 10.44 -10.00 8.56
CA THR A 275 10.51 -10.72 9.84
C THR A 275 10.47 -12.22 9.53
N GLU A 276 11.36 -13.01 10.13
CA GLU A 276 11.38 -14.47 9.97
C GLU A 276 10.54 -15.13 11.07
N GLY A 277 9.80 -16.19 10.73
CA GLY A 277 8.99 -16.98 11.67
C GLY A 277 7.54 -16.49 11.80
N PHE A 278 6.59 -17.40 11.62
CA PHE A 278 5.15 -17.13 11.78
C PHE A 278 4.79 -16.70 13.20
N GLU A 279 5.52 -17.19 14.21
CA GLU A 279 5.37 -16.81 15.61
C GLU A 279 5.57 -15.30 15.85
N ASN A 280 6.30 -14.61 14.96
CA ASN A 280 6.61 -13.20 15.06
C ASN A 280 5.60 -12.29 14.30
N MET A 281 4.50 -12.86 13.79
CA MET A 281 3.46 -12.08 13.07
C MET A 281 2.91 -10.92 13.91
N PHE A 282 2.68 -11.12 15.21
CA PHE A 282 2.13 -10.09 16.08
C PHE A 282 3.13 -8.95 16.31
N GLU A 283 4.41 -9.27 16.55
CA GLU A 283 5.49 -8.28 16.70
C GLU A 283 5.63 -7.44 15.42
N ALA A 284 5.72 -8.09 14.26
CA ALA A 284 5.79 -7.40 12.97
C ALA A 284 4.60 -6.45 12.74
N PHE A 285 3.40 -6.85 13.18
CA PHE A 285 2.22 -6.02 13.10
C PHE A 285 2.25 -4.82 14.04
N THR A 286 2.65 -5.00 15.30
CA THR A 286 2.76 -3.90 16.26
C THR A 286 3.85 -2.91 15.87
N ASP A 287 5.00 -3.40 15.39
CA ASP A 287 6.12 -2.57 14.96
C ASP A 287 5.74 -1.71 13.75
N MET A 288 5.04 -2.30 12.78
CA MET A 288 4.51 -1.55 11.64
C MET A 288 3.58 -0.41 12.10
N LEU A 289 2.68 -0.66 13.07
CA LEU A 289 1.76 0.36 13.58
C LEU A 289 2.49 1.48 14.33
N GLN A 290 3.65 1.21 14.91
CA GLN A 290 4.52 2.21 15.54
C GLN A 290 5.45 2.90 14.52
N GLY A 291 5.45 2.44 13.28
CA GLY A 291 6.30 2.95 12.22
C GLY A 291 7.74 2.47 12.33
N GLY A 292 7.99 1.26 12.83
CA GLY A 292 9.33 0.64 12.87
C GLY A 292 9.85 0.19 11.50
N ASN A 293 8.99 0.07 10.49
CA ASN A 293 9.36 -0.47 9.18
C ASN A 293 9.74 0.60 8.13
N VAL A 294 10.53 0.18 7.15
CA VAL A 294 10.77 0.93 5.89
C VAL A 294 10.34 0.06 4.71
N GLY A 295 9.46 0.60 3.86
CA GLY A 295 8.86 -0.17 2.76
C GLY A 295 7.81 -1.17 3.24
N LYS A 296 7.64 -2.26 2.49
CA LYS A 296 6.59 -3.26 2.72
C LYS A 296 6.97 -4.23 3.85
N VAL A 297 6.07 -4.45 4.81
CA VAL A 297 6.27 -5.45 5.86
C VAL A 297 5.82 -6.82 5.39
N ILE A 298 6.72 -7.78 5.51
CA ILE A 298 6.53 -9.19 5.13
C ILE A 298 6.98 -10.06 6.31
N VAL A 299 6.23 -11.12 6.57
CA VAL A 299 6.69 -12.21 7.43
C VAL A 299 6.98 -13.43 6.57
N LYS A 300 8.18 -13.97 6.68
CA LYS A 300 8.57 -15.22 6.02
C LYS A 300 8.33 -16.37 7.00
N VAL A 301 7.59 -17.38 6.55
CA VAL A 301 7.19 -18.54 7.36
C VAL A 301 8.30 -19.57 7.42
#